data_AF-A0A418YFB6-F1
#
_entry.id   AF-A0A418YFB6-F1
#
_cell.length_a   1.000
_cell.length_b   1.000
_cell.length_c   1.000
_cell.angle_alpha   90.00
_cell.angle_beta   90.00
_cell.angle_gamma   90.00
#
_symmetry.space_group_name_H-M   'P 1'
#
loop_
_entity.id
_entity.type
_entity.pdbx_description
1 polymer ?
#
loop_
_entity_poly.entity_id
_entity_poly.type
_entity_poly.pdbx_seq_one_letter_code
_entity_poly.pdbx_strand_id
1 'polypeptide(L)'
;AFWEEGHPRNEAVSALKADELKEWKKSAGYHARSLSETAMSRFKGLTSGKLSLRCYNGQVGEALANVKAVNKVIRLGMPERKSAV
;
A
#
# COMPACT_ATOMS: atom_id res chain seq x y z
N ALA A 1 8.55 -16.71 16.30
CA ALA A 1 7.54 -17.30 17.20
C ALA A 1 6.13 -16.89 16.74
N PHE A 2 5.12 -17.67 17.13
CA PHE A 2 3.72 -17.27 16.99
C PHE A 2 3.39 -16.16 17.98
N TRP A 3 2.38 -15.35 17.66
CA TRP A 3 1.76 -14.39 18.58
C TRP A 3 0.59 -15.05 19.30
N GLU A 4 -0.20 -14.28 20.04
CA GLU A 4 -1.44 -14.71 20.70
C GLU A 4 -2.31 -15.58 19.78
N GLU A 5 -3.01 -16.53 20.38
CA GLU A 5 -3.87 -17.47 19.67
C GLU A 5 -4.94 -16.71 18.85
N GLY A 6 -5.15 -17.12 17.61
CA GLY A 6 -6.06 -16.46 16.68
C GLY A 6 -5.51 -15.21 15.98
N HIS A 7 -4.28 -14.76 16.27
CA HIS A 7 -3.73 -13.58 15.60
C HIS A 7 -3.51 -13.84 14.08
N PRO A 8 -4.04 -13.01 13.15
CA PRO A 8 -3.97 -13.25 11.69
C PRO A 8 -2.55 -13.45 11.12
N ARG A 9 -1.54 -12.84 11.75
CA ARG A 9 -0.12 -13.05 11.41
C ARG A 9 0.32 -14.51 11.53
N ASN A 10 -0.28 -15.28 12.44
CA ASN A 10 0.12 -16.65 12.70
C ASN A 10 -0.06 -17.54 11.47
N GLU A 11 -1.05 -17.28 10.62
CA GLU A 11 -1.23 -18.02 9.35
C GLU A 11 -0.02 -17.84 8.42
N ALA A 12 0.44 -16.61 8.23
CA ALA A 12 1.63 -16.31 7.43
C ALA A 12 2.90 -16.96 8.02
N VAL A 13 3.01 -16.98 9.35
CA VAL A 13 4.14 -17.58 10.07
C VAL A 13 4.10 -19.12 9.96
N SER A 14 2.92 -19.73 10.01
CA SER A 14 2.75 -21.17 9.77
C SER A 14 3.16 -21.54 8.36
N ALA A 15 2.67 -20.82 7.35
CA ALA A 15 3.06 -21.02 5.95
C ALA A 15 4.56 -20.80 5.73
N LEU A 16 5.18 -19.81 6.41
CA LEU A 16 6.63 -19.62 6.37
C LEU A 16 7.38 -20.81 6.97
N LYS A 17 6.95 -21.33 8.12
CA LYS A 17 7.58 -22.49 8.76
C LYS A 17 7.43 -23.78 7.95
N ALA A 18 6.36 -23.88 7.16
CA ALA A 18 6.08 -25.01 6.27
C ALA A 18 6.72 -24.86 4.87
N ASP A 19 7.43 -23.76 4.60
CA ASP A 19 7.97 -23.41 3.27
C ASP A 19 6.91 -23.21 2.16
N GLU A 20 5.67 -22.90 2.56
CA GLU A 20 4.51 -22.71 1.66
C GLU A 20 4.11 -21.23 1.51
N LEU A 21 4.98 -20.30 1.94
CA LEU A 21 4.68 -18.87 2.00
C LEU A 21 4.24 -18.29 0.64
N LYS A 22 4.80 -18.80 -0.47
CA LYS A 22 4.46 -18.34 -1.82
C LYS A 22 3.01 -18.63 -2.17
N GLU A 23 2.52 -19.82 -1.83
CA GLU A 23 1.14 -20.23 -2.11
C GLU A 23 0.17 -19.52 -1.16
N TRP A 24 0.53 -19.38 0.12
CA TRP A 24 -0.23 -18.56 1.07
C TRP A 24 -0.37 -17.11 0.59
N LYS A 25 0.69 -16.49 0.07
CA LYS A 25 0.63 -15.12 -0.45
C LYS A 25 -0.35 -14.97 -1.61
N LYS A 26 -0.47 -15.98 -2.47
CA LYS A 26 -1.43 -15.98 -3.59
C LYS A 26 -2.85 -16.18 -3.07
N SER A 27 -3.09 -17.23 -2.28
CA SER A 27 -4.43 -17.58 -1.79
C SER A 27 -5.02 -16.50 -0.88
N ALA A 28 -4.19 -15.88 -0.04
CA ALA A 28 -4.61 -14.82 0.87
C ALA A 28 -4.76 -13.44 0.19
N GLY A 29 -4.48 -13.32 -1.11
CA GLY A 29 -4.49 -12.05 -1.84
C GLY A 29 -3.46 -11.04 -1.32
N TYR A 30 -2.36 -11.51 -0.73
CA TYR A 30 -1.40 -10.69 0.00
C TYR A 30 -0.79 -9.59 -0.87
N HIS A 31 -0.46 -9.87 -2.13
CA HIS A 31 0.22 -8.91 -2.99
C HIS A 31 -0.65 -7.67 -3.28
N ALA A 32 -1.93 -7.88 -3.60
CA ALA A 32 -2.88 -6.80 -3.83
C ALA A 32 -3.07 -5.94 -2.56
N ARG A 33 -3.26 -6.59 -1.41
CA ARG A 33 -3.38 -5.91 -0.12
C ARG A 33 -2.14 -5.07 0.20
N SER A 34 -0.96 -5.66 0.06
CA SER A 34 0.33 -5.01 0.33
C SER A 34 0.57 -3.79 -0.57
N LEU A 35 0.17 -3.85 -1.85
CA LEU A 35 0.23 -2.71 -2.75
C LEU A 35 -0.70 -1.58 -2.30
N SER A 36 -1.95 -1.88 -1.95
CA SER A 36 -2.92 -0.90 -1.47
C SER A 36 -2.49 -0.25 -0.14
N GLU A 37 -2.01 -1.05 0.81
CA GLU A 37 -1.48 -0.56 2.09
C GLU A 37 -0.27 0.36 1.88
N THR A 38 0.65 -0.03 0.99
CA THR A 38 1.83 0.77 0.66
C THR A 38 1.44 2.10 0.00
N ALA A 39 0.51 2.06 -0.96
CA ALA A 39 -0.01 3.27 -1.60
C ALA A 39 -0.67 4.21 -0.58
N MET A 40 -1.43 3.66 0.36
CA MET A 40 -2.13 4.45 1.38
C MET A 40 -1.20 5.01 2.46
N SER A 41 -0.17 4.26 2.84
CA SER A 41 0.90 4.76 3.72
C SER A 41 1.60 5.98 3.09
N ARG A 42 1.97 5.88 1.81
CA ARG A 42 2.57 7.01 1.06
C ARG A 42 1.64 8.20 0.94
N PHE A 43 0.37 7.97 0.62
CA PHE A 43 -0.64 9.03 0.55
C PHE A 43 -0.72 9.77 1.88
N LYS A 44 -0.95 9.07 3.00
CA LYS A 44 -1.05 9.67 4.34
C LYS A 44 0.23 10.39 4.76
N GLY A 45 1.40 9.84 4.44
CA GLY A 45 2.69 10.46 4.74
C GLY A 45 2.90 11.78 4.01
N LEU A 46 2.49 11.87 2.75
CA LEU A 46 2.67 13.07 1.91
C LEU A 46 1.56 14.11 2.13
N THR A 47 0.35 13.69 2.51
CA THR A 47 -0.84 14.54 2.54
C THR A 47 -1.37 14.76 3.96
N SER A 48 -0.56 14.53 5.00
CA SER A 48 -0.90 14.59 6.44
C SER A 48 -1.94 13.58 6.94
N GLY A 49 -2.48 12.74 6.05
CA GLY A 49 -3.48 11.72 6.38
C GLY A 49 -4.84 12.27 6.83
N LYS A 50 -5.07 13.57 6.67
CA LYS A 50 -6.31 14.27 7.02
C LYS A 50 -6.80 15.12 5.87
N LEU A 51 -8.11 15.38 5.84
CA LEU A 51 -8.73 16.34 4.93
C LEU A 51 -9.07 17.60 5.73
N SER A 52 -8.70 18.75 5.18
CA SER A 52 -8.82 20.06 5.84
C SER A 52 -10.14 20.76 5.51
N LEU A 53 -10.76 20.44 4.37
CA LEU A 53 -11.99 21.06 3.93
C LEU A 53 -13.21 20.52 4.72
N ARG A 54 -14.17 21.41 4.99
CA ARG A 54 -15.31 21.14 5.90
C ARG A 54 -16.60 20.71 5.19
N CYS A 55 -16.65 20.77 3.87
CA CYS A 55 -17.80 20.28 3.10
C CYS A 55 -17.43 19.02 2.33
N TYR A 56 -18.39 18.12 2.15
CA TYR A 56 -18.17 16.82 1.49
C TYR A 56 -17.53 16.95 0.11
N ASN A 57 -18.09 17.80 -0.76
CA ASN A 57 -17.54 18.01 -2.11
C ASN A 57 -16.13 18.61 -2.06
N GLY A 58 -15.83 19.45 -1.06
CA GLY A 58 -14.48 19.96 -0.81
C GLY A 58 -13.53 18.82 -0.45
N GLN A 59 -13.91 17.96 0.49
CA GLN A 59 -13.12 16.79 0.89
C GLN A 59 -12.84 15.83 -0.27
N VAL A 60 -13.84 15.59 -1.12
CA VAL A 60 -13.68 14.78 -2.34
C VAL A 60 -12.67 15.44 -3.30
N GLY A 61 -12.81 16.75 -3.53
CA GLY A 61 -11.88 17.51 -4.37
C GLY A 61 -10.44 17.51 -3.84
N GLU A 62 -10.28 17.69 -2.52
CA GLU A 62 -8.99 17.64 -1.82
C GLU A 62 -8.34 16.26 -1.96
N ALA A 63 -9.09 15.18 -1.75
CA ALA A 63 -8.59 13.82 -1.93
C ALA A 63 -8.14 13.55 -3.37
N LEU A 64 -8.93 13.96 -4.37
CA LEU A 64 -8.59 13.81 -5.79
C LEU A 64 -7.33 14.60 -6.18
N ALA A 65 -7.22 15.84 -5.70
CA ALA A 65 -6.04 16.68 -5.93
C ALA A 65 -4.79 16.06 -5.32
N ASN A 66 -4.89 15.58 -4.08
CA ASN A 66 -3.81 14.88 -3.38
C ASN A 66 -3.35 13.62 -4.12
N VAL A 67 -4.28 12.77 -4.57
CA VAL A 67 -3.96 11.58 -5.38
C VAL A 67 -3.24 11.98 -6.67
N LYS A 68 -3.73 13.02 -7.37
CA LYS A 68 -3.10 13.50 -8.61
C LYS A 68 -1.68 14.01 -8.37
N ALA A 69 -1.44 14.73 -7.27
CA ALA A 69 -0.12 15.21 -6.88
C ALA A 69 0.84 14.05 -6.56
N VAL A 70 0.41 13.08 -5.73
CA VAL A 70 1.20 11.90 -5.38
C VAL A 70 1.59 11.10 -6.63
N ASN A 71 0.63 10.83 -7.53
CA ASN A 71 0.91 10.12 -8.77
C ASN A 71 1.92 10.85 -9.66
N LYS A 72 1.88 12.18 -9.70
CA LYS A 72 2.84 13.00 -10.45
C LYS A 72 4.23 12.90 -9.85
N VAL A 73 4.37 13.00 -8.52
CA VAL A 73 5.65 12.86 -7.82
C VAL A 73 6.25 11.47 -8.03
N ILE A 74 5.46 10.41 -7.88
CA ILE A 74 5.92 9.03 -8.11
C ILE A 74 6.45 8.87 -9.54
N ARG A 75 5.73 9.39 -10.53
CA ARG A 75 6.19 9.32 -11.94
C ARG A 75 7.49 10.07 -12.18
N LEU A 76 7.65 11.25 -11.58
CA LEU A 76 8.88 12.04 -11.70
C LEU A 76 10.08 11.40 -11.00
N GLY A 77 9.84 10.62 -9.94
CA GLY A 77 10.89 9.91 -9.22
C GLY A 77 11.30 8.57 -9.83
N MET A 78 10.65 8.11 -10.91
CA MET A 78 11.04 6.86 -11.58
C MET A 78 12.28 7.10 -12.45
N PRO A 79 13.36 6.30 -12.29
CA PRO A 79 14.54 6.43 -13.14
C PRO A 79 14.21 6.06 -14.58
N GLU A 80 14.66 6.87 -15.52
CA GLU A 80 14.60 6.54 -16.93
C GLU A 80 15.72 5.58 -17.27
N ARG A 81 15.36 4.30 -17.49
CA ARG A 81 16.25 3.35 -18.14
C ARG A 81 16.43 3.78 -19.59
N LYS A 82 17.62 4.24 -19.96
CA LYS A 82 18.02 4.22 -21.37
C LYS A 82 18.11 2.76 -21.81
N SER A 83 17.41 2.41 -22.89
CA SER A 83 17.64 1.12 -23.54
C SER A 83 19.12 1.00 -23.88
N ALA A 84 19.74 -0.14 -23.57
CA ALA A 84 21.10 -0.41 -24.01
C ALA A 84 21.11 -0.33 -25.54
N VAL A 85 21.90 0.60 -26.06
CA VAL A 85 22.25 0.70 -27.49
C VAL A 85 23.32 -0.34 -27.78
#